data_AF-A0A8D9CSA6-F1
#
_entry.id   AF-A0A8D9CSA6-F1
#
_cell.length_a   1.000
_cell.length_b   1.000
_cell.length_c   1.000
_cell.angle_alpha   90.00
_cell.angle_beta   90.00
_cell.angle_gamma   90.00
#
_symmetry.space_group_name_H-M   'P 1'
#
loop_
_entity.id
_entity.type
_entity.pdbx_description
1 polymer ?
#
loop_
_entity_poly.entity_id
_entity_poly.type
_entity_poly.pdbx_seq_one_letter_code
_entity_poly.pdbx_strand_id
1 'polypeptide(L)'
;MEPSIESEIFKALERTRLLVGDIKESNYSRCGRTDKGVSSTGQVIALFLRSRLKTPSIDSEAHANEKINARPEYDYVRVLNRALPDDIRVLGWSPVPVDFHARFSCSAREYKYFFWRQNLNLSAMDIAGKKFIGEHDFRNFCKMDVANVHCYTRRVTFFDVSPCQNSHEGDQLCTFTMRGSAFLWHQVRAMVAVLFMIGQGVESVDVIDTLLDTKKTPKKPQYLLASEIPLVLRTCEFENVNFICSSGALESLRSHFKKESLTYQLESVIFQEALRNCLPIGNDEISCNIEEKKKKAAIHVPLLSRPTEPSYEERSAKLKPRQEETCPV
;
A
#
# COMPACT_ATOMS: atom_id res chain seq x y z
N MET A 1 17.03 -7.10 -13.81
CA MET A 1 16.26 -6.64 -12.64
C MET A 1 14.89 -6.24 -13.16
N GLU A 2 13.80 -6.76 -12.60
CA GLU A 2 12.44 -6.32 -13.00
C GLU A 2 12.30 -4.81 -12.77
N PRO A 3 11.63 -4.06 -13.65
CA PRO A 3 11.42 -2.63 -13.47
C PRO A 3 10.56 -2.36 -12.24
N SER A 4 10.96 -1.38 -11.43
CA SER A 4 10.15 -0.85 -10.34
C SER A 4 9.47 0.46 -10.76
N ILE A 5 8.39 0.84 -10.09
CA ILE A 5 7.72 2.15 -10.30
C ILE A 5 8.73 3.30 -10.20
N GLU A 6 9.60 3.25 -9.20
CA GLU A 6 10.67 4.23 -8.99
C GLU A 6 11.64 4.28 -10.17
N SER A 7 12.05 3.13 -10.71
CA SER A 7 12.94 3.09 -11.87
C SER A 7 12.32 3.68 -13.13
N GLU A 8 11.02 3.50 -13.36
CA GLU A 8 10.32 4.10 -14.50
C GLU A 8 10.14 5.62 -14.33
N ILE A 9 9.90 6.08 -13.10
CA ILE A 9 9.86 7.51 -12.77
C ILE A 9 11.21 8.17 -13.07
N PHE A 10 12.33 7.58 -12.63
CA PHE A 10 13.66 8.13 -12.91
C PHE A 10 14.00 8.13 -14.41
N LYS A 11 13.67 7.06 -15.15
CA LYS A 11 13.82 7.06 -16.62
C LYS A 11 13.03 8.19 -17.27
N ALA A 12 11.80 8.45 -16.83
CA ALA A 12 10.98 9.55 -17.35
C ALA A 12 11.59 10.92 -17.02
N LEU A 13 12.10 11.10 -15.79
CA LEU A 13 12.76 12.33 -15.35
C LEU A 13 14.04 12.65 -16.14
N GLU A 14 14.85 11.63 -16.42
CA GLU A 14 16.06 11.74 -17.25
C GLU A 14 15.71 12.08 -18.71
N ARG A 15 14.77 11.34 -19.31
CA ARG A 15 14.31 11.57 -20.70
C ARG A 15 13.76 12.98 -20.91
N THR A 16 13.07 13.51 -19.90
CA THR A 16 12.48 14.86 -19.94
C THR A 16 13.45 15.96 -19.49
N ARG A 17 14.67 15.61 -19.08
CA ARG A 17 15.72 16.52 -18.58
C ARG A 17 15.27 17.35 -17.38
N LEU A 18 14.36 16.80 -16.57
CA LEU A 18 13.87 17.43 -15.34
C LEU A 18 14.75 17.12 -14.13
N LEU A 19 15.43 15.97 -14.14
CA LEU A 19 16.42 15.64 -13.11
C LEU A 19 17.63 16.58 -13.22
N VAL A 20 18.07 17.12 -12.08
CA VAL A 20 19.29 17.93 -11.98
C VAL A 20 20.35 17.05 -11.32
N GLY A 21 21.43 16.76 -12.05
CA GLY A 21 22.46 15.84 -11.57
C GLY A 21 21.99 14.40 -11.52
N ASP A 22 22.53 13.63 -10.56
CA ASP A 22 22.23 12.22 -10.40
C ASP A 22 21.09 11.95 -9.39
N ILE A 23 20.57 10.72 -9.38
CA ILE A 23 19.53 10.26 -8.44
C ILE A 23 19.87 10.59 -6.99
N LYS A 24 21.14 10.47 -6.60
CA LYS A 24 21.62 10.74 -5.23
C LYS A 24 21.50 12.22 -4.86
N GLU A 25 21.62 13.12 -5.83
CA GLU A 25 21.55 14.57 -5.63
C GLU A 25 20.10 15.07 -5.64
N SER A 26 19.16 14.25 -6.11
CA SER A 26 17.74 14.60 -6.18
C SER A 26 17.01 14.66 -4.83
N ASN A 27 17.66 14.29 -3.72
CA ASN A 27 17.03 14.20 -2.39
C ASN A 27 15.69 13.42 -2.41
N TYR A 28 15.66 12.32 -3.16
CA TYR A 28 14.44 11.55 -3.38
C TYR A 28 13.95 10.87 -2.10
N SER A 29 12.65 11.03 -1.84
CA SER A 29 11.92 10.31 -0.79
C SER A 29 10.53 9.90 -1.29
N ARG A 30 9.98 8.84 -0.70
CA ARG A 30 8.63 8.35 -0.99
C ARG A 30 7.82 8.18 0.29
N CYS A 31 6.52 8.45 0.21
CA CYS A 31 5.63 8.40 1.36
C CYS A 31 5.38 6.96 1.86
N GLY A 32 5.06 6.06 0.94
CA GLY A 32 4.87 4.64 1.21
C GLY A 32 5.75 3.77 0.32
N ARG A 33 6.42 2.77 0.89
CA ARG A 33 7.01 1.68 0.10
C ARG A 33 5.92 0.63 -0.11
N THR A 34 5.39 0.53 -1.34
CA THR A 34 4.44 -0.52 -1.71
C THR A 34 5.20 -1.80 -2.09
N ASP A 35 4.68 -2.96 -1.70
CA ASP A 35 5.27 -4.25 -2.08
C ASP A 35 4.98 -4.55 -3.56
N LYS A 36 5.68 -5.54 -4.13
CA LYS A 36 5.39 -6.03 -5.50
C LYS A 36 3.90 -6.41 -5.58
N GLY A 37 3.23 -5.96 -6.65
CA GLY A 37 1.81 -6.21 -6.90
C GLY A 37 0.82 -5.31 -6.16
N VAL A 38 1.27 -4.47 -5.22
CA VAL A 38 0.40 -3.51 -4.51
C VAL A 38 0.21 -2.26 -5.36
N SER A 39 -1.05 -1.82 -5.51
CA SER A 39 -1.41 -0.63 -6.26
C SER A 39 -1.40 0.64 -5.38
N SER A 40 -1.36 1.82 -6.01
CA SER A 40 -1.57 3.08 -5.31
C SER A 40 -2.24 4.12 -6.18
N THR A 41 -3.22 4.82 -5.61
CA THR A 41 -3.89 5.98 -6.22
C THR A 41 -3.46 7.30 -5.60
N GLY A 42 -2.73 7.27 -4.50
CA GLY A 42 -2.35 8.45 -3.70
C GLY A 42 -0.92 8.40 -3.18
N GLN A 43 -0.02 7.74 -3.90
CA GLN A 43 1.41 7.77 -3.59
C GLN A 43 1.94 9.20 -3.75
N VAL A 44 2.85 9.60 -2.87
CA VAL A 44 3.55 10.87 -2.96
C VAL A 44 5.05 10.63 -2.88
N ILE A 45 5.78 11.25 -3.79
CA ILE A 45 7.24 11.32 -3.77
C ILE A 45 7.66 12.79 -3.63
N ALA A 46 8.84 13.03 -3.07
CA ALA A 46 9.47 14.34 -3.03
C ALA A 46 10.90 14.21 -3.55
N LEU A 47 11.34 15.19 -4.34
CA LEU A 47 12.65 15.22 -4.97
C LEU A 47 12.90 16.63 -5.54
N PHE A 48 14.17 16.97 -5.72
CA PHE A 48 14.61 18.17 -6.41
C PHE A 48 14.54 17.98 -7.91
N LEU A 49 13.91 18.96 -8.57
CA LEU A 49 13.73 19.02 -10.01
C LEU A 49 14.15 20.38 -10.54
N ARG A 50 14.45 20.41 -11.83
CA ARG A 50 14.62 21.66 -12.56
C ARG A 50 13.33 22.49 -12.47
N SER A 51 13.44 23.67 -11.89
CA SER A 51 12.34 24.61 -11.69
C SER A 51 12.62 25.95 -12.37
N ARG A 52 11.56 26.67 -12.77
CA ARG A 52 11.60 28.09 -13.18
C ARG A 52 11.21 29.04 -12.06
N LEU A 53 10.76 28.51 -10.92
CA LEU A 53 10.46 29.32 -9.74
C LEU A 53 11.76 29.90 -9.21
N LYS A 54 11.77 31.21 -8.95
CA LYS A 54 12.91 31.85 -8.30
C LYS A 54 12.88 31.45 -6.82
N THR A 55 14.00 30.93 -6.32
CA THR A 55 14.20 30.85 -4.87
C THR A 55 14.20 32.26 -4.30
N PRO A 56 13.47 32.55 -3.21
CA PRO A 56 13.60 33.83 -2.53
C PRO A 56 15.03 33.91 -1.97
N SER A 57 15.91 34.64 -2.66
CA SER A 57 17.24 34.98 -2.16
C SER A 57 17.09 35.98 -1.01
N ILE A 58 17.84 35.74 0.07
CA ILE A 58 17.88 36.56 1.29
C ILE A 58 18.32 38.02 0.99
N ASP A 59 18.94 38.27 -0.17
CA ASP A 59 19.48 39.58 -0.55
C ASP A 59 18.58 40.42 -1.49
N SER A 60 17.33 40.04 -1.69
CA SER A 60 16.48 40.61 -2.76
C SER A 60 15.48 41.68 -2.31
N GLU A 61 15.84 42.52 -1.33
CA GLU A 61 15.11 43.78 -1.07
C GLU A 61 15.51 44.92 -2.03
N ALA A 62 16.56 44.77 -2.84
CA ALA A 62 17.10 45.88 -3.63
C ALA A 62 16.50 46.10 -5.04
N HIS A 63 15.73 45.17 -5.62
CA HIS A 63 15.27 45.30 -7.01
C HIS A 63 13.78 44.96 -7.20
N ALA A 64 12.92 45.71 -6.51
CA ALA A 64 11.46 45.59 -6.59
C ALA A 64 10.83 46.22 -7.86
N ASN A 65 11.52 46.29 -9.00
CA ASN A 65 10.99 47.01 -10.18
C ASN A 65 11.32 46.42 -11.55
N GLU A 66 11.49 45.11 -11.65
CA GLU A 66 11.54 44.44 -12.95
C GLU A 66 10.34 43.48 -13.10
N LYS A 67 9.31 43.96 -13.81
CA LYS A 67 8.29 43.13 -14.47
C LYS A 67 8.96 42.31 -15.58
N ILE A 68 9.83 41.37 -15.20
CA ILE A 68 10.34 40.35 -16.11
C ILE A 68 9.16 39.44 -16.43
N ASN A 69 8.91 39.22 -17.72
CA ASN A 69 8.05 38.17 -18.26
C ASN A 69 8.46 36.80 -17.70
N ALA A 70 8.05 36.49 -16.47
CA ALA A 70 8.35 35.24 -15.80
C ALA A 70 7.62 34.15 -16.55
N ARG A 71 8.37 33.30 -17.27
CA ARG A 71 7.81 32.12 -17.92
C ARG A 71 7.10 31.30 -16.84
N PRO A 72 5.89 30.78 -17.12
CA PRO A 72 5.20 29.92 -16.17
C PRO A 72 6.09 28.70 -15.86
N GLU A 73 5.90 28.16 -14.66
CA GLU A 73 6.55 26.93 -14.23
C GLU A 73 6.23 25.78 -15.20
N TYR A 74 7.09 24.76 -15.22
CA TYR A 74 6.86 23.56 -16.02
C TYR A 74 5.54 22.87 -15.68
N ASP A 75 4.82 22.42 -16.72
CA ASP A 75 3.71 21.48 -16.55
C ASP A 75 4.27 20.07 -16.33
N TYR A 76 4.77 19.82 -15.11
CA TYR A 76 5.40 18.55 -14.73
C TYR A 76 4.47 17.36 -14.99
N VAL A 77 3.16 17.53 -14.76
CA VAL A 77 2.16 16.50 -14.97
C VAL A 77 2.14 16.07 -16.44
N ARG A 78 1.98 17.03 -17.36
CA ARG A 78 1.94 16.74 -18.81
C ARG A 78 3.27 16.22 -19.34
N VAL A 79 4.39 16.78 -18.88
CA VAL A 79 5.73 16.40 -19.35
C VAL A 79 6.06 14.97 -18.93
N LEU A 80 5.83 14.61 -17.66
CA LEU A 80 6.15 13.28 -17.14
C LEU A 80 5.20 12.21 -17.68
N ASN A 81 3.90 12.47 -17.73
CA ASN A 81 2.92 11.48 -18.23
C ASN A 81 3.11 11.12 -19.71
N ARG A 82 3.81 11.93 -20.51
CA ARG A 82 4.20 11.58 -21.89
C ARG A 82 5.38 10.62 -21.99
N ALA A 83 6.20 10.55 -20.94
CA ALA A 83 7.40 9.72 -20.88
C ALA A 83 7.24 8.47 -20.00
N LEU A 84 6.16 8.41 -19.21
CA LEU A 84 5.82 7.30 -18.33
C LEU A 84 5.00 6.22 -19.06
N PRO A 85 5.13 4.94 -18.65
CA PRO A 85 4.24 3.85 -19.07
C PRO A 85 2.77 4.11 -18.72
N ASP A 86 1.85 3.37 -19.35
CA ASP A 86 0.42 3.67 -19.26
C ASP A 86 -0.22 3.47 -17.86
N ASP A 87 0.40 2.62 -17.05
CA ASP A 87 0.00 2.28 -15.70
C ASP A 87 0.66 3.14 -14.61
N ILE A 88 1.52 4.11 -14.98
CA ILE A 88 2.16 5.06 -14.06
C ILE A 88 1.77 6.49 -14.45
N ARG A 89 1.22 7.22 -13.47
CA ARG A 89 0.66 8.55 -13.69
C ARG A 89 1.01 9.53 -12.57
N VAL A 90 1.51 10.69 -12.97
CA VAL A 90 1.61 11.88 -12.11
C VAL A 90 0.25 12.57 -12.13
N LEU A 91 -0.32 12.81 -10.95
CA LEU A 91 -1.64 13.44 -10.80
C LEU A 91 -1.55 14.95 -10.59
N GLY A 92 -0.50 15.38 -9.91
CA GLY A 92 -0.25 16.77 -9.56
C GLY A 92 1.14 16.92 -8.95
N TRP A 93 1.50 18.17 -8.67
CA TRP A 93 2.78 18.53 -8.05
C TRP A 93 2.59 19.73 -7.12
N SER A 94 3.50 19.96 -6.19
CA SER A 94 3.47 21.13 -5.31
C SER A 94 4.90 21.55 -4.99
N PRO A 95 5.23 22.85 -5.00
CA PRO A 95 6.48 23.30 -4.40
C PRO A 95 6.42 23.11 -2.89
N VAL A 96 7.48 22.57 -2.31
CA VAL A 96 7.58 22.26 -0.88
C VAL A 96 8.87 22.81 -0.28
N PRO A 97 8.96 23.00 1.04
CA PRO A 97 10.21 23.34 1.72
C PRO A 97 11.36 22.39 1.38
N VAL A 98 12.60 22.87 1.43
CA VAL A 98 13.81 22.10 1.05
C VAL A 98 14.03 20.89 1.98
N ASP A 99 13.58 20.99 3.23
CA ASP A 99 13.63 19.95 4.26
C ASP A 99 12.41 19.02 4.25
N PHE A 100 11.46 19.20 3.33
CA PHE A 100 10.30 18.33 3.20
C PHE A 100 10.70 16.90 2.84
N HIS A 101 10.14 15.93 3.55
CA HIS A 101 10.39 14.52 3.30
C HIS A 101 9.06 13.76 3.17
N ALA A 102 8.77 13.20 2.00
CA ALA A 102 7.47 12.58 1.70
C ALA A 102 7.04 11.53 2.74
N ARG A 103 8.00 10.82 3.34
CA ARG A 103 7.71 9.86 4.42
C ARG A 103 7.46 10.52 5.78
N PHE A 104 8.27 11.48 6.20
CA PHE A 104 8.27 11.96 7.58
C PHE A 104 7.34 13.17 7.76
N SER A 105 7.11 13.94 6.71
CA SER A 105 6.15 15.04 6.66
C SER A 105 4.70 14.58 6.44
N CYS A 106 4.46 13.29 6.17
CA CYS A 106 3.12 12.76 5.97
C CYS A 106 2.45 12.45 7.31
N SER A 107 1.26 13.02 7.53
CA SER A 107 0.49 12.92 8.77
C SER A 107 -0.36 11.66 8.84
N ALA A 108 -0.86 11.16 7.71
CA ALA A 108 -1.67 9.95 7.65
C ALA A 108 -1.59 9.25 6.29
N ARG A 109 -1.69 7.92 6.31
CA ARG A 109 -1.93 7.10 5.11
C ARG A 109 -3.25 6.36 5.26
N GLU A 110 -4.01 6.26 4.17
CA GLU A 110 -5.18 5.41 4.08
C GLU A 110 -4.94 4.29 3.07
N TYR A 111 -5.22 3.06 3.49
CA TYR A 111 -5.23 1.87 2.64
C TYR A 111 -6.65 1.36 2.47
N LYS A 112 -6.94 0.86 1.28
CA LYS A 112 -8.11 0.02 1.01
C LYS A 112 -7.68 -1.37 0.58
N TYR A 113 -8.36 -2.38 1.10
CA TYR A 113 -8.19 -3.77 0.68
C TYR A 113 -9.54 -4.31 0.22
N PHE A 114 -9.61 -4.78 -1.03
CA PHE A 114 -10.83 -5.32 -1.62
C PHE A 114 -10.89 -6.85 -1.48
N PHE A 115 -12.07 -7.41 -1.23
CA PHE A 115 -12.24 -8.85 -1.14
C PHE A 115 -13.68 -9.25 -1.42
N TRP A 116 -13.86 -10.47 -1.95
CA TRP A 116 -15.17 -11.09 -2.08
C TRP A 116 -15.62 -11.63 -0.72
N ARG A 117 -16.86 -11.33 -0.33
CA ARG A 117 -17.38 -11.65 1.01
C ARG A 117 -17.43 -13.14 1.25
N GLN A 118 -17.93 -13.92 0.29
CA GLN A 118 -18.18 -15.35 0.43
C GLN A 118 -18.95 -15.65 1.73
N ASN A 119 -18.43 -16.54 2.57
CA ASN A 119 -18.99 -16.92 3.86
C ASN A 119 -18.38 -16.16 5.05
N LEU A 120 -17.63 -15.07 4.82
CA LEU A 120 -16.97 -14.33 5.90
C LEU A 120 -17.96 -13.60 6.80
N ASN A 121 -17.77 -13.73 8.12
CA ASN A 121 -18.51 -12.99 9.13
C ASN A 121 -17.98 -11.55 9.27
N LEU A 122 -18.56 -10.64 8.49
CA LEU A 122 -18.17 -9.21 8.49
C LEU A 122 -18.32 -8.54 9.85
N SER A 123 -19.32 -8.93 10.66
CA SER A 123 -19.53 -8.37 12.00
C SER A 123 -18.38 -8.73 12.94
N ALA A 124 -17.96 -10.01 12.94
CA ALA A 124 -16.81 -10.44 13.71
C ALA A 124 -15.52 -9.74 13.25
N MET A 125 -15.34 -9.56 11.95
CA MET A 125 -14.20 -8.84 11.38
C MET A 125 -14.19 -7.34 11.73
N ASP A 126 -15.37 -6.70 11.76
CA ASP A 126 -15.51 -5.30 12.16
C ASP A 126 -15.12 -5.10 13.63
N ILE A 127 -15.69 -5.92 14.52
CA ILE A 127 -15.39 -5.91 15.96
C ILE A 127 -13.90 -6.16 16.18
N ALA A 128 -13.33 -7.16 15.50
CA ALA A 128 -11.92 -7.49 15.57
C ALA A 128 -11.04 -6.34 15.07
N GLY A 129 -11.33 -5.80 13.89
CA GLY A 129 -10.51 -4.76 13.27
C GLY A 129 -10.54 -3.43 14.03
N LYS A 130 -11.64 -3.10 14.72
CA LYS A 130 -11.72 -1.94 15.62
C LYS A 130 -10.73 -2.03 16.78
N LYS A 131 -10.31 -3.23 17.20
CA LYS A 131 -9.26 -3.41 18.23
C LYS A 131 -7.90 -2.90 17.78
N PHE A 132 -7.66 -2.74 16.47
CA PHE A 132 -6.43 -2.14 15.97
C PHE A 132 -6.37 -0.62 16.15
N ILE A 133 -7.51 0.06 16.35
CA ILE A 133 -7.55 1.51 16.55
C ILE A 133 -6.82 1.87 17.86
N GLY A 134 -6.04 2.94 17.82
CA GLY A 134 -5.18 3.36 18.92
C GLY A 134 -3.70 3.17 18.60
N GLU A 135 -2.89 3.20 19.64
CA GLU A 135 -1.44 3.06 19.55
C GLU A 135 -1.02 1.71 20.12
N HIS A 136 -0.42 0.86 19.29
CA HIS A 136 -0.07 -0.52 19.64
C HIS A 136 1.27 -0.93 19.05
N ASP A 137 1.92 -1.93 19.65
CA ASP A 137 3.08 -2.59 19.05
C ASP A 137 2.62 -3.65 18.03
N PHE A 138 2.88 -3.38 16.75
CA PHE A 138 2.43 -4.23 15.64
C PHE A 138 3.50 -5.25 15.19
N ARG A 139 4.50 -5.60 16.02
CA ARG A 139 5.54 -6.57 15.63
C ARG A 139 4.98 -7.92 15.20
N ASN A 140 3.89 -8.37 15.83
CA ASN A 140 3.20 -9.62 15.48
C ASN A 140 2.30 -9.51 14.24
N PHE A 141 2.16 -8.31 13.70
CA PHE A 141 1.38 -7.98 12.51
C PHE A 141 2.26 -7.36 11.41
N CYS A 142 3.54 -7.69 11.35
CA CYS A 142 4.41 -7.18 10.28
C CYS A 142 5.51 -8.18 9.93
N LYS A 143 6.31 -7.84 8.92
CA LYS A 143 7.60 -8.49 8.70
C LYS A 143 8.66 -7.68 9.44
N MET A 144 9.24 -8.27 10.49
CA MET A 144 10.26 -7.60 11.30
C MET A 144 11.55 -7.38 10.49
N ASP A 145 11.88 -6.11 10.28
CA ASP A 145 13.12 -5.64 9.67
C ASP A 145 13.98 -4.96 10.75
N VAL A 146 14.61 -5.79 11.57
CA VAL A 146 15.40 -5.36 12.74
C VAL A 146 16.63 -4.52 12.38
N ALA A 147 17.06 -4.52 11.11
CA ALA A 147 18.16 -3.70 10.64
C ALA A 147 17.76 -2.22 10.48
N ASN A 148 16.50 -1.96 10.10
CA ASN A 148 16.02 -0.60 9.79
C ASN A 148 14.93 -0.08 10.74
N VAL A 149 14.35 -0.96 11.58
CA VAL A 149 13.22 -0.64 12.45
C VAL A 149 13.47 -1.11 13.88
N HIS A 150 13.52 -0.14 14.80
CA HIS A 150 13.69 -0.38 16.24
C HIS A 150 12.44 -0.10 17.07
N CYS A 151 11.45 0.60 16.49
CA CYS A 151 10.17 0.88 17.13
C CYS A 151 9.03 0.34 16.25
N TYR A 152 8.28 -0.61 16.80
CA TYR A 152 7.15 -1.29 16.16
C TYR A 152 5.80 -0.70 16.56
N THR A 153 5.80 0.33 17.41
CA THR A 153 4.59 1.05 17.80
C THR A 153 4.08 1.92 16.66
N ARG A 154 2.82 1.74 16.27
CA ARG A 154 2.14 2.58 15.26
C ARG A 154 0.77 2.99 15.77
N ARG A 155 0.24 4.07 15.21
CA ARG A 155 -1.10 4.56 15.52
C ARG A 155 -2.04 4.36 14.35
N VAL A 156 -3.07 3.54 14.55
CA VAL A 156 -4.20 3.42 13.63
C VAL A 156 -5.30 4.33 14.15
N THR A 157 -5.80 5.22 13.30
CA THR A 157 -6.79 6.23 13.67
C THR A 157 -8.20 5.85 13.22
N PHE A 158 -8.31 4.97 12.22
CA PHE A 158 -9.59 4.55 11.69
C PHE A 158 -9.49 3.16 11.07
N PHE A 159 -10.55 2.38 11.27
CA PHE A 159 -10.77 1.09 10.65
C PHE A 159 -12.26 0.94 10.34
N ASP A 160 -12.57 0.40 9.16
CA ASP A 160 -13.93 0.06 8.73
C ASP A 160 -13.91 -1.16 7.83
N VAL A 161 -14.93 -2.01 7.95
CA VAL A 161 -15.25 -3.03 6.96
C VAL A 161 -16.66 -2.81 6.43
N SER A 162 -16.77 -2.63 5.12
CA SER A 162 -18.03 -2.25 4.49
C SER A 162 -18.27 -2.98 3.17
N PRO A 163 -19.53 -3.34 2.85
CA PRO A 163 -19.88 -3.81 1.52
C PRO A 163 -19.74 -2.71 0.48
N CYS A 164 -19.27 -3.08 -0.69
CA CYS A 164 -19.29 -2.25 -1.89
C CYS A 164 -20.61 -2.42 -2.63
N GLN A 165 -20.87 -1.51 -3.56
CA GLN A 165 -22.02 -1.59 -4.47
C GLN A 165 -21.89 -2.74 -5.47
N ASN A 166 -20.65 -3.15 -5.77
CA ASN A 166 -20.37 -4.22 -6.72
C ASN A 166 -20.69 -5.59 -6.11
N SER A 167 -21.37 -6.42 -6.90
CA SER A 167 -21.57 -7.84 -6.64
C SER A 167 -21.31 -8.63 -7.91
N HIS A 168 -20.98 -9.91 -7.77
CA HIS A 168 -20.76 -10.83 -8.87
C HIS A 168 -21.27 -12.21 -8.48
N GLU A 169 -22.14 -12.79 -9.31
CA GLU A 169 -22.71 -14.14 -9.10
C GLU A 169 -23.31 -14.36 -7.70
N GLY A 170 -23.93 -13.32 -7.14
CA GLY A 170 -24.53 -13.37 -5.80
C GLY A 170 -23.55 -13.16 -4.64
N ASP A 171 -22.25 -13.08 -4.90
CA ASP A 171 -21.25 -12.67 -3.91
C ASP A 171 -21.05 -11.15 -3.91
N GLN A 172 -20.90 -10.58 -2.72
CA GLN A 172 -20.76 -9.15 -2.53
C GLN A 172 -19.29 -8.78 -2.40
N LEU A 173 -18.85 -7.77 -3.16
CA LEU A 173 -17.53 -7.20 -2.94
C LEU A 173 -17.56 -6.39 -1.64
N CYS A 174 -16.52 -6.51 -0.83
CA CYS A 174 -16.33 -5.78 0.42
C CYS A 174 -14.98 -5.09 0.44
N THR A 175 -14.83 -4.12 1.35
CA THR A 175 -13.58 -3.42 1.59
C THR A 175 -13.23 -3.33 3.06
N PHE A 176 -11.95 -3.51 3.37
CA PHE A 176 -11.34 -2.92 4.55
C PHE A 176 -10.81 -1.53 4.21
N THR A 177 -11.16 -0.54 5.01
CA THR A 177 -10.53 0.77 4.98
C THR A 177 -9.77 0.97 6.27
N MET A 178 -8.49 1.31 6.18
CA MET A 178 -7.66 1.54 7.35
C MET A 178 -6.82 2.79 7.16
N ARG A 179 -6.78 3.62 8.20
CA ARG A 179 -6.01 4.85 8.23
C ARG A 179 -5.17 4.91 9.50
N GLY A 180 -3.94 5.39 9.36
CA GLY A 180 -3.02 5.54 10.47
C GLY A 180 -1.88 6.48 10.14
N SER A 181 -1.08 6.82 11.14
CA SER A 181 0.05 7.75 10.98
C SER A 181 1.14 7.16 10.08
N ALA A 182 1.49 5.90 10.31
CA ALA A 182 2.44 5.13 9.52
C ALA A 182 2.18 3.62 9.65
N PHE A 183 2.66 2.85 8.68
CA PHE A 183 2.54 1.40 8.66
C PHE A 183 3.93 0.74 8.51
N LEU A 184 4.12 -0.38 9.19
CA LEU A 184 5.30 -1.23 9.09
C LEU A 184 5.26 -2.08 7.82
N TRP A 185 6.40 -2.71 7.51
CA TRP A 185 6.51 -3.59 6.37
C TRP A 185 5.53 -4.76 6.47
N HIS A 186 4.73 -4.97 5.42
CA HIS A 186 3.64 -5.96 5.35
C HIS A 186 2.50 -5.76 6.37
N GLN A 187 2.43 -4.63 7.09
CA GLN A 187 1.52 -4.52 8.24
C GLN A 187 0.06 -4.73 7.86
N VAL A 188 -0.41 -4.00 6.85
CA VAL A 188 -1.80 -4.05 6.40
C VAL A 188 -2.20 -5.46 5.96
N ARG A 189 -1.34 -6.14 5.19
CA ARG A 189 -1.59 -7.50 4.69
C ARG A 189 -1.63 -8.54 5.81
N ALA A 190 -0.79 -8.37 6.83
CA ALA A 190 -0.77 -9.23 8.00
C ALA A 190 -2.04 -9.05 8.85
N MET A 191 -2.50 -7.81 9.05
CA MET A 191 -3.76 -7.52 9.73
C MET A 191 -4.95 -8.13 8.98
N VAL A 192 -5.02 -7.96 7.66
CA VAL A 192 -6.08 -8.53 6.81
C VAL A 192 -6.07 -10.06 6.85
N ALA A 193 -4.90 -10.71 6.85
CA ALA A 193 -4.81 -12.16 6.97
C ALA A 193 -5.43 -12.69 8.27
N VAL A 194 -5.14 -12.04 9.40
CA VAL A 194 -5.74 -12.41 10.70
C VAL A 194 -7.24 -12.16 10.70
N LEU A 195 -7.70 -11.04 10.13
CA LEU A 195 -9.13 -10.77 9.99
C LEU A 195 -9.84 -11.81 9.11
N PHE A 196 -9.21 -12.32 8.06
CA PHE A 196 -9.79 -13.42 7.28
C PHE A 196 -9.96 -14.70 8.10
N MET A 197 -9.00 -15.07 8.93
CA MET A 197 -9.14 -16.23 9.82
C MET A 197 -10.28 -16.04 10.84
N ILE A 198 -10.48 -14.82 11.34
CA ILE A 198 -11.62 -14.48 12.22
C ILE A 198 -12.94 -14.52 11.44
N GLY A 199 -12.98 -13.94 10.24
CA GLY A 199 -14.16 -13.96 9.37
C GLY A 199 -14.58 -15.37 8.96
N GLN A 200 -13.62 -16.28 8.82
CA GLN A 200 -13.86 -17.71 8.57
C GLN A 200 -14.33 -18.47 9.82
N GLY A 201 -14.28 -17.85 11.01
CA GLY A 201 -14.64 -18.48 12.28
C GLY A 201 -13.59 -19.46 12.82
N VAL A 202 -12.38 -19.45 12.26
CA VAL A 202 -11.28 -20.34 12.69
C VAL A 202 -10.39 -19.72 13.76
N GLU A 203 -10.51 -18.40 13.97
CA GLU A 203 -9.88 -17.67 15.07
C GLU A 203 -10.89 -16.83 15.83
N SER A 204 -10.67 -16.66 17.14
CA SER A 204 -11.49 -15.77 17.96
C SER A 204 -11.17 -14.30 17.69
N VAL A 205 -12.16 -13.43 17.87
CA VAL A 205 -12.01 -11.97 17.86
C VAL A 205 -10.96 -11.48 18.90
N ASP A 206 -10.76 -12.23 19.98
CA ASP A 206 -9.80 -11.90 21.05
C ASP A 206 -8.34 -12.25 20.72
N VAL A 207 -8.12 -12.93 19.60
CA VAL A 207 -6.75 -13.21 19.14
C VAL A 207 -5.99 -11.92 18.86
N ILE A 208 -6.67 -10.85 18.42
CA ILE A 208 -6.02 -9.56 18.13
C ILE A 208 -5.43 -8.96 19.40
N ASP A 209 -6.16 -8.92 20.52
CA ASP A 209 -5.64 -8.40 21.78
C ASP A 209 -4.42 -9.20 22.24
N THR A 210 -4.48 -10.53 22.07
CA THR A 210 -3.38 -11.42 22.44
C THR A 210 -2.14 -11.19 21.59
N LEU A 211 -2.29 -10.90 20.30
CA LEU A 211 -1.20 -10.62 19.39
C LEU A 211 -0.64 -9.20 19.53
N LEU A 212 -1.46 -8.22 19.92
CA LEU A 212 -1.00 -6.85 20.24
C LEU A 212 -0.27 -6.79 21.60
N ASP A 213 -0.60 -7.70 22.53
CA ASP A 213 0.10 -7.84 23.80
C ASP A 213 1.42 -8.63 23.62
N THR A 214 2.52 -7.89 23.51
CA THR A 214 3.86 -8.46 23.35
C THR A 214 4.38 -9.22 24.57
N LYS A 215 3.77 -9.06 25.76
CA LYS A 215 4.12 -9.86 26.93
C LYS A 215 3.48 -11.24 26.86
N LYS A 216 2.23 -11.32 26.39
CA LYS A 216 1.54 -12.60 26.14
C LYS A 216 2.09 -13.30 24.90
N THR A 217 2.37 -12.54 23.85
CA THR A 217 2.88 -13.06 22.58
C THR A 217 4.20 -12.38 22.23
N PRO A 218 5.33 -12.80 22.83
CA PRO A 218 6.65 -12.23 22.54
C PRO A 218 7.19 -12.61 21.17
N LYS A 219 6.66 -13.71 20.59
CA LYS A 219 7.08 -14.26 19.31
C LYS A 219 5.91 -14.33 18.35
N LYS A 220 6.09 -13.78 17.15
CA LYS A 220 5.06 -13.75 16.12
C LYS A 220 4.75 -15.18 15.63
N PRO A 221 3.50 -15.64 15.68
CA PRO A 221 3.13 -16.92 15.07
C PRO A 221 3.21 -16.87 13.55
N GLN A 222 3.51 -18.00 12.92
CA GLN A 222 3.57 -18.09 11.47
C GLN A 222 2.16 -18.07 10.84
N TYR A 223 1.96 -17.18 9.86
CA TYR A 223 0.76 -17.16 9.03
C TYR A 223 1.07 -16.56 7.66
N LEU A 224 0.29 -16.98 6.66
CA LEU A 224 0.40 -16.44 5.30
C LEU A 224 -0.19 -15.03 5.26
N LEU A 225 0.48 -14.15 4.52
CA LEU A 225 -0.01 -12.79 4.30
C LEU A 225 -1.17 -12.81 3.31
N ALA A 226 -2.12 -11.89 3.49
CA ALA A 226 -3.17 -11.67 2.52
C ALA A 226 -2.57 -11.25 1.17
N SER A 227 -3.26 -11.50 0.06
CA SER A 227 -2.78 -11.18 -1.29
C SER A 227 -2.39 -9.70 -1.42
N GLU A 228 -1.34 -9.40 -2.17
CA GLU A 228 -0.90 -8.03 -2.47
C GLU A 228 -1.83 -7.30 -3.45
N ILE A 229 -2.42 -8.02 -4.40
CA ILE A 229 -3.14 -7.47 -5.56
C ILE A 229 -4.30 -6.54 -5.15
N PRO A 230 -5.17 -6.91 -4.20
CA PRO A 230 -6.32 -6.07 -3.84
C PRO A 230 -5.98 -4.94 -2.87
N LEU A 231 -4.72 -4.79 -2.47
CA LEU A 231 -4.30 -3.71 -1.58
C LEU A 231 -3.97 -2.45 -2.39
N VAL A 232 -4.57 -1.34 -1.98
CA VAL A 232 -4.38 -0.03 -2.58
C VAL A 232 -3.98 0.98 -1.51
N LEU A 233 -2.80 1.61 -1.67
CA LEU A 233 -2.50 2.86 -0.94
C LEU A 233 -3.33 3.98 -1.56
N ARG A 234 -4.39 4.38 -0.87
CA ARG A 234 -5.44 5.26 -1.41
C ARG A 234 -5.06 6.73 -1.30
N THR A 235 -4.64 7.18 -0.12
CA THR A 235 -4.27 8.59 0.14
C THR A 235 -3.05 8.69 1.07
N CYS A 236 -2.31 9.77 0.90
CA CYS A 236 -1.27 10.24 1.81
C CYS A 236 -1.56 11.71 2.12
N GLU A 237 -1.61 12.04 3.39
CA GLU A 237 -1.99 13.37 3.86
C GLU A 237 -0.79 14.15 4.37
N PHE A 238 -0.81 15.44 4.10
CA PHE A 238 0.27 16.38 4.40
C PHE A 238 -0.33 17.69 4.86
N GLU A 239 0.28 18.31 5.85
CA GLU A 239 -0.08 19.66 6.26
C GLU A 239 0.58 20.66 5.30
N ASN A 240 -0.17 21.69 4.90
CA ASN A 240 0.33 22.81 4.09
C ASN A 240 0.88 22.44 2.70
N VAL A 241 0.50 21.29 2.14
CA VAL A 241 0.85 20.91 0.75
C VAL A 241 -0.38 21.03 -0.13
N ASN A 242 -0.34 21.99 -1.05
CA ASN A 242 -1.42 22.22 -2.02
C ASN A 242 -1.02 21.71 -3.39
N PHE A 243 -1.57 20.56 -3.80
CA PHE A 243 -1.27 19.96 -5.08
C PHE A 243 -1.90 20.76 -6.25
N ILE A 244 -1.05 21.12 -7.19
CA ILE A 244 -1.38 21.73 -8.47
C ILE A 244 -1.55 20.60 -9.49
N CYS A 245 -2.75 20.49 -10.05
CA CYS A 245 -3.09 19.49 -11.05
C CYS A 245 -3.28 20.16 -12.42
N SER A 246 -2.92 19.47 -13.50
CA SER A 246 -3.24 19.90 -14.86
C SER A 246 -4.63 19.37 -15.23
N SER A 247 -5.58 20.26 -15.50
CA SER A 247 -6.98 19.88 -15.80
C SER A 247 -7.07 18.92 -16.99
N GLY A 248 -6.38 19.23 -18.08
CA GLY A 248 -6.32 18.37 -19.26
C GLY A 248 -5.67 17.01 -18.98
N ALA A 249 -4.68 16.94 -18.08
CA ALA A 249 -4.09 15.67 -17.68
C ALA A 249 -5.06 14.82 -16.83
N LEU A 250 -5.84 15.45 -15.95
CA LEU A 250 -6.86 14.74 -15.16
C LEU A 250 -7.98 14.19 -16.05
N GLU A 251 -8.42 14.94 -17.05
CA GLU A 251 -9.40 14.47 -18.04
C GLU A 251 -8.87 13.30 -18.86
N SER A 252 -7.63 13.41 -19.37
CA SER A 252 -6.97 12.31 -20.08
C SER A 252 -6.87 11.05 -19.21
N LEU A 253 -6.54 11.22 -17.93
CA LEU A 253 -6.46 10.12 -16.99
C LEU A 253 -7.81 9.46 -16.72
N ARG A 254 -8.87 10.26 -16.52
CA ARG A 254 -10.23 9.75 -16.35
C ARG A 254 -10.68 8.95 -17.56
N SER A 255 -10.41 9.44 -18.76
CA SER A 255 -10.72 8.73 -20.02
C SER A 255 -9.95 7.43 -20.13
N HIS A 256 -8.67 7.42 -19.77
CA HIS A 256 -7.84 6.21 -19.75
C HIS A 256 -8.38 5.18 -18.74
N PHE A 257 -8.66 5.56 -17.50
CA PHE A 257 -9.22 4.61 -16.51
C PHE A 257 -10.58 4.05 -16.91
N LYS A 258 -11.44 4.86 -17.56
CA LYS A 258 -12.69 4.34 -18.13
C LYS A 258 -12.42 3.29 -19.20
N LYS A 259 -11.46 3.53 -20.08
CA LYS A 259 -11.06 2.58 -21.12
C LYS A 259 -10.52 1.29 -20.50
N GLU A 260 -9.59 1.36 -19.56
CA GLU A 260 -9.05 0.19 -18.86
C GLU A 260 -10.14 -0.59 -18.14
N SER A 261 -11.04 0.10 -17.43
CA SER A 261 -12.18 -0.55 -16.77
C SER A 261 -13.08 -1.28 -17.77
N LEU A 262 -13.33 -0.71 -18.95
CA LEU A 262 -14.10 -1.37 -20.00
C LEU A 262 -13.38 -2.59 -20.56
N THR A 263 -12.06 -2.53 -20.74
CA THR A 263 -11.24 -3.68 -21.16
C THR A 263 -11.35 -4.83 -20.18
N TYR A 264 -11.15 -4.59 -18.88
CA TYR A 264 -11.26 -5.65 -17.86
C TYR A 264 -12.68 -6.19 -17.73
N GLN A 265 -13.70 -5.37 -17.95
CA GLN A 265 -15.09 -5.85 -18.01
C GLN A 265 -15.31 -6.76 -19.22
N LEU A 266 -14.77 -6.41 -20.38
CA LEU A 266 -14.84 -7.26 -21.57
C LEU A 266 -14.12 -8.60 -21.34
N GLU A 267 -12.92 -8.57 -20.76
CA GLU A 267 -12.17 -9.78 -20.40
C GLU A 267 -12.96 -10.66 -19.42
N SER A 268 -13.57 -10.06 -18.40
CA SER A 268 -14.46 -10.77 -17.46
C SER A 268 -15.62 -11.45 -18.19
N VAL A 269 -16.26 -10.77 -19.16
CA VAL A 269 -17.33 -11.36 -19.98
C VAL A 269 -16.82 -12.51 -20.86
N ILE A 270 -15.62 -12.39 -21.44
CA ILE A 270 -15.00 -13.48 -22.21
C ILE A 270 -14.79 -14.71 -21.33
N PHE A 271 -14.30 -14.53 -20.09
CA PHE A 271 -14.13 -15.65 -19.17
C PHE A 271 -15.45 -16.26 -18.71
N GLN A 272 -16.49 -15.45 -18.53
CA GLN A 272 -17.85 -15.96 -18.24
C GLN A 272 -18.40 -16.79 -19.40
N GLU A 273 -18.20 -16.34 -20.64
CA GLU A 273 -18.61 -17.09 -21.83
C GLU A 273 -17.83 -18.42 -21.92
N ALA A 274 -16.52 -18.39 -21.70
CA ALA A 274 -15.71 -19.60 -21.66
C ALA A 274 -16.21 -20.57 -20.56
N LEU A 275 -16.54 -20.06 -19.37
CA LEU A 275 -17.05 -20.86 -18.26
C LEU A 275 -18.39 -21.55 -18.59
N ARG A 276 -19.32 -20.83 -19.25
CA ARG A 276 -20.61 -21.41 -19.70
C ARG A 276 -20.41 -22.55 -20.69
N ASN A 277 -19.45 -22.42 -21.59
CA ASN A 277 -19.13 -23.45 -22.59
C ASN A 277 -18.33 -24.63 -22.03
N CYS A 278 -17.81 -24.52 -20.79
CA CYS A 278 -17.16 -25.62 -20.08
C CYS A 278 -18.15 -26.52 -19.32
N LEU A 279 -19.46 -26.21 -19.31
CA LEU A 279 -20.48 -27.06 -18.70
C LEU A 279 -20.72 -28.31 -19.58
N PRO A 280 -20.83 -29.51 -19.00
CA PRO A 280 -20.94 -30.74 -19.77
C PRO A 280 -22.20 -30.74 -20.66
N ILE A 281 -22.00 -31.04 -21.95
CA ILE A 281 -23.06 -31.26 -22.93
C ILE A 281 -23.62 -32.67 -22.68
N GLY A 282 -24.73 -32.79 -21.96
CA GLY A 282 -25.43 -34.05 -21.81
C GLY A 282 -26.58 -33.98 -20.82
N ASN A 283 -27.80 -34.19 -21.33
CA ASN A 283 -28.96 -34.56 -20.53
C ASN A 283 -28.65 -35.82 -19.72
N ASP A 284 -28.28 -35.64 -18.47
CA ASP A 284 -28.75 -36.51 -17.40
C ASP A 284 -29.21 -35.59 -16.29
N GLU A 285 -30.40 -35.87 -15.75
CA GLU A 285 -30.84 -35.39 -14.44
C GLU A 285 -29.91 -35.96 -13.35
N ILE A 286 -28.64 -35.58 -13.38
CA ILE A 286 -27.81 -35.57 -12.21
C ILE A 286 -28.07 -34.19 -11.64
N SER A 287 -28.76 -34.15 -10.50
CA SER A 287 -28.66 -33.04 -9.59
C SER A 287 -27.19 -32.75 -9.40
N CYS A 288 -26.65 -31.82 -10.18
CA CYS A 288 -25.33 -31.26 -9.99
C CYS A 288 -25.44 -30.35 -8.77
N ASN A 289 -25.64 -30.97 -7.60
CA ASN A 289 -24.81 -30.67 -6.46
C ASN A 289 -23.38 -30.77 -7.01
N ILE A 290 -22.88 -29.65 -7.54
CA ILE A 290 -21.47 -29.37 -7.47
C ILE A 290 -21.21 -29.24 -5.97
N GLU A 291 -21.16 -30.40 -5.30
CA GLU A 291 -20.25 -30.55 -4.19
C GLU A 291 -18.91 -30.21 -4.83
N GLU A 292 -18.52 -28.94 -4.72
CA GLU A 292 -17.12 -28.56 -4.74
C GLU A 292 -16.44 -29.66 -3.95
N LYS A 293 -15.66 -30.51 -4.63
CA LYS A 293 -14.85 -31.50 -3.93
C LYS A 293 -14.06 -30.70 -2.93
N LYS A 294 -14.52 -30.68 -1.67
CA LYS A 294 -13.87 -30.00 -0.57
C LYS A 294 -12.50 -30.63 -0.55
N LYS A 295 -11.51 -29.97 -1.18
CA LYS A 295 -10.10 -30.25 -0.92
C LYS A 295 -10.06 -30.35 0.58
N LYS A 296 -9.67 -31.53 1.13
CA LYS A 296 -9.63 -31.76 2.59
C LYS A 296 -9.12 -30.47 3.20
N ALA A 297 -10.01 -29.72 3.85
CA ALA A 297 -9.66 -28.40 4.35
C ALA A 297 -8.47 -28.66 5.25
N ALA A 298 -7.31 -28.07 4.92
CA ALA A 298 -6.13 -28.23 5.74
C ALA A 298 -6.57 -27.91 7.17
N ILE A 299 -6.35 -28.85 8.10
CA ILE A 299 -6.81 -28.70 9.48
C ILE A 299 -6.23 -27.38 9.98
N HIS A 300 -7.11 -26.41 10.26
CA HIS A 300 -6.68 -25.12 10.77
C HIS A 300 -6.01 -25.34 12.11
N VAL A 301 -4.76 -24.90 12.23
CA VAL A 301 -4.04 -24.85 13.50
C VAL A 301 -4.21 -23.44 14.05
N PRO A 302 -4.75 -23.27 15.27
CA PRO A 302 -4.89 -21.96 15.90
C PRO A 302 -3.56 -21.19 15.94
N LEU A 303 -3.60 -19.88 15.73
CA LEU A 303 -2.41 -19.02 15.63
C LEU A 303 -1.46 -19.20 16.81
N LEU A 304 -1.99 -19.25 18.03
CA LEU A 304 -1.20 -19.41 19.26
C LEU A 304 -0.58 -20.79 19.42
N SER A 305 -0.97 -21.77 18.60
CA SER A 305 -0.42 -23.14 18.59
C SER A 305 0.57 -23.37 17.44
N ARG A 306 0.86 -22.37 16.61
CA ARG A 306 1.76 -22.49 15.46
C ARG A 306 3.23 -22.30 15.86
N PRO A 307 4.17 -22.80 15.04
CA PRO A 307 5.56 -22.37 15.13
C PRO A 307 5.66 -20.85 15.07
N THR A 308 6.57 -20.31 15.87
CA THR A 308 6.78 -18.85 15.95
C THR A 308 8.07 -18.46 15.24
N GLU A 309 8.08 -17.22 14.75
CA GLU A 309 9.30 -16.56 14.29
C GLU A 309 10.16 -16.14 15.50
N PRO A 310 11.50 -15.99 15.33
CA PRO A 310 12.34 -15.45 16.40
C PRO A 310 11.88 -14.07 16.86
N SER A 311 11.96 -13.79 18.15
CA SER A 311 11.54 -12.53 18.76
C SER A 311 12.37 -11.34 18.25
N TYR A 312 11.88 -10.13 18.50
CA TYR A 312 12.64 -8.92 18.19
C TYR A 312 14.01 -8.92 18.88
N GLU A 313 14.05 -9.27 20.17
CA GLU A 313 15.23 -9.32 21.01
C GLU A 313 16.23 -10.38 20.49
N GLU A 314 15.74 -11.57 20.11
CA GLU A 314 16.57 -12.64 19.52
C GLU A 314 17.19 -12.22 18.17
N ARG A 315 16.43 -11.51 17.33
CA ARG A 315 16.93 -10.99 16.04
C ARG A 315 17.92 -9.85 16.23
N SER A 316 17.63 -8.93 17.16
CA SER A 316 18.47 -7.78 17.46
C SER A 316 19.81 -8.20 18.06
N ALA A 317 19.82 -9.19 18.95
CA ALA A 317 21.04 -9.75 19.55
C ALA A 317 22.01 -10.31 18.49
N LYS A 318 21.51 -10.85 17.37
CA LYS A 318 22.34 -11.37 16.27
C LYS A 318 22.96 -10.28 15.40
N LEU A 319 22.42 -9.05 15.43
CA LEU A 319 22.94 -7.92 14.65
C LEU A 319 24.00 -7.12 15.41
N LYS A 320 24.04 -7.21 16.75
CA LYS A 320 25.14 -6.64 17.51
C LYS A 320 26.43 -7.36 17.10
N PRO A 321 27.51 -6.64 16.72
CA PRO A 321 28.76 -7.31 16.40
C PRO A 321 29.22 -8.10 17.62
N ARG A 322 29.81 -9.28 17.40
CA ARG A 322 30.60 -10.00 18.41
C ARG A 322 31.79 -9.12 18.79
N GLN A 323 31.58 -8.09 19.61
CA GLN A 323 32.63 -7.44 20.37
C GLN A 323 32.68 -8.17 21.70
N GLU A 324 33.56 -9.17 21.75
CA GLU A 324 34.25 -9.74 22.91
C GLU A 324 34.62 -11.17 22.55
N GLU A 325 35.80 -11.33 21.96
CA GLU A 325 36.72 -12.47 22.18
C GLU A 325 37.96 -12.20 21.32
N THR A 326 38.87 -11.38 21.86
CA THR A 326 40.32 -11.63 21.94
C THR A 326 40.97 -10.38 22.53
N CYS A 327 41.21 -10.37 23.85
CA CYS A 327 42.49 -9.84 24.32
C CYS A 327 43.57 -10.84 23.90
N PRO A 328 44.66 -10.36 23.30
CA PRO A 328 45.94 -10.66 23.94
C PRO A 328 46.87 -9.44 23.96
N VAL A 329 47.34 -9.19 25.19
CA VAL A 329 48.56 -8.48 25.66
C VAL A 329 48.71 -7.01 25.31
#